data_AF-A0A7K2C3G7-F1
#
_entry.id   AF-A0A7K2C3G7-F1
#
_cell.length_a   1.000
_cell.length_b   1.000
_cell.length_c   1.000
_cell.angle_alpha   90.00
_cell.angle_beta   90.00
_cell.angle_gamma   90.00
#
_symmetry.space_group_name_H-M   'P 1'
#
loop_
_entity.id
_entity.type
_entity.pdbx_description
1 polymer ?
#
loop_
_entity_poly.entity_id
_entity_poly.type
_entity_poly.pdbx_seq_one_letter_code
_entity_poly.pdbx_strand_id
1 'polypeptide(L)'
;MIICLAPLSASGLLTRDRYLLHAGLFVVTLLSTAFTGALLFIGRSEAWAAGEPIFDLGGFPFTATFFADAFVFGGALIAFLTVHEFGHYVAARVHKVSTSLPYFIPSPLIGIGTLGAVISIREPIPNRIKLFDVGASGPLAGFIMVLVLLFWAMGTLPSPEYMFGVGGHESLLEYIRATGRFPDTAISDAPPGGRLTLGSTPLYWAISQVFPNVPPLYEMYHYPLLFAAWLGLFFTALNLMPVGQLDGGHIVYALFGPRWHARISRAFVFLMLSSMAVGGALVLPSVLINFAGNDFWASILTWFILGALLALCTRRAFGELWWQVTLTILVLASFAAAIPHALDWFGYFGWLPWCLLLVFVIKVDHPPVPVSLPLTRKRQLIGYFTLAIFVLSFRMF
;
A
#
# COMPACT_ATOMS: atom_id res chain seq x y z
N MET A 1 -10.17 -1.40 5.38
CA MET A 1 -10.17 -0.07 6.01
C MET A 1 -11.58 0.28 6.47
N ILE A 2 -11.71 0.64 7.73
CA ILE A 2 -12.98 1.05 8.33
C ILE A 2 -13.21 2.56 8.13
N ILE A 3 -14.35 2.96 7.55
CA ILE A 3 -14.76 4.37 7.53
C ILE A 3 -15.90 4.56 8.53
N CYS A 4 -15.61 5.28 9.62
CA CYS A 4 -16.63 5.79 10.52
C CYS A 4 -17.25 7.06 9.93
N LEU A 5 -18.45 6.94 9.36
CA LEU A 5 -19.20 8.10 8.91
C LEU A 5 -19.65 8.93 10.12
N ALA A 6 -19.62 10.26 9.98
CA ALA A 6 -20.27 11.16 10.92
C ALA A 6 -21.76 10.81 11.03
N PRO A 7 -22.42 11.07 12.18
CA PRO A 7 -23.82 10.69 12.38
C PRO A 7 -24.69 11.34 11.30
N LEU A 8 -25.24 10.51 10.40
CA LEU A 8 -26.30 10.93 9.50
C LEU A 8 -27.55 11.21 10.34
N SER A 9 -28.28 12.24 9.92
CA SER A 9 -29.46 12.77 10.61
C SER A 9 -30.56 11.72 10.83
N ALA A 10 -31.50 12.05 11.72
CA ALA A 10 -32.54 11.24 12.35
C ALA A 10 -33.59 10.55 11.45
N SER A 11 -33.24 10.05 10.27
CA SER A 11 -34.07 9.10 9.51
C SER A 11 -33.58 7.67 9.77
N GLY A 12 -34.09 7.07 10.85
CA GLY A 12 -33.82 5.70 11.30
C GLY A 12 -34.30 4.58 10.36
N LEU A 13 -34.13 4.73 9.04
CA LEU A 13 -34.27 3.64 8.11
C LEU A 13 -32.92 2.92 8.04
N LEU A 14 -32.85 1.72 8.62
CA LEU A 14 -31.83 0.73 8.32
C LEU A 14 -31.74 0.64 6.78
N THR A 15 -30.75 1.28 6.18
CA THR A 15 -30.54 1.24 4.73
C THR A 15 -30.30 -0.22 4.38
N ARG A 16 -31.28 -0.88 3.76
CA ARG A 16 -31.14 -2.27 3.31
C ARG A 16 -29.87 -2.35 2.46
N ASP A 17 -28.99 -3.30 2.79
CA ASP A 17 -27.80 -3.53 1.99
C ASP A 17 -28.24 -3.81 0.54
N ARG A 18 -27.72 -3.01 -0.38
CA ARG A 18 -28.00 -3.15 -1.81
C ARG A 18 -27.09 -4.25 -2.34
N TYR A 19 -27.45 -5.52 -2.09
CA TYR A 19 -26.60 -6.68 -2.44
C TYR A 19 -26.10 -6.64 -3.89
N LEU A 20 -26.94 -6.24 -4.83
CA LEU A 20 -26.56 -6.09 -6.25
C LEU A 20 -25.49 -5.01 -6.48
N LEU A 21 -25.49 -3.92 -5.72
CA LEU A 21 -24.45 -2.89 -5.80
C LEU A 21 -23.12 -3.44 -5.31
N HIS A 22 -23.11 -4.13 -4.16
CA HIS A 22 -21.89 -4.71 -3.61
C HIS A 22 -21.31 -5.80 -4.53
N ALA A 23 -22.16 -6.68 -5.06
CA ALA A 23 -21.76 -7.69 -6.02
C ALA A 23 -21.27 -7.07 -7.33
N GLY A 24 -21.95 -6.04 -7.84
CA GLY A 24 -21.53 -5.31 -9.05
C GLY A 24 -20.17 -4.64 -8.87
N LEU A 25 -19.97 -3.92 -7.76
CA LEU A 25 -18.67 -3.31 -7.43
C LEU A 25 -17.57 -4.35 -7.30
N PHE A 26 -17.84 -5.48 -6.62
CA PHE A 26 -16.89 -6.60 -6.53
C PHE A 26 -16.46 -7.10 -7.92
N VAL A 27 -17.41 -7.37 -8.81
CA VAL A 27 -17.12 -7.86 -10.18
C VAL A 27 -16.33 -6.82 -10.97
N VAL A 28 -16.74 -5.56 -10.95
CA VAL A 28 -16.04 -4.48 -11.67
C VAL A 28 -14.63 -4.29 -11.12
N THR A 29 -14.44 -4.34 -9.80
CA THR A 29 -13.11 -4.24 -9.20
C THR A 29 -12.25 -5.46 -9.52
N LEU A 30 -12.81 -6.68 -9.54
CA LEU A 30 -12.07 -7.87 -9.96
C LEU A 30 -11.57 -7.76 -11.39
N LEU A 31 -12.45 -7.41 -12.33
CA LEU A 31 -12.07 -7.24 -13.74
C LEU A 31 -11.05 -6.10 -13.91
N SER A 32 -11.30 -4.96 -13.27
CA SER A 32 -10.37 -3.82 -13.28
C SER A 32 -8.99 -4.23 -12.75
N THR A 33 -8.93 -4.90 -11.60
CA THR A 33 -7.67 -5.35 -10.97
C THR A 33 -6.95 -6.38 -11.82
N ALA A 34 -7.68 -7.37 -12.35
CA ALA A 34 -7.11 -8.42 -13.18
C ALA A 34 -6.45 -7.84 -14.44
N PHE A 35 -7.18 -6.99 -15.19
CA PHE A 35 -6.71 -6.48 -16.47
C PHE A 35 -5.63 -5.41 -16.30
N THR A 36 -5.83 -4.44 -15.40
CA THR A 36 -4.81 -3.41 -15.12
C THR A 36 -3.54 -4.04 -14.56
N GLY A 37 -3.65 -5.02 -13.67
CA GLY A 37 -2.52 -5.75 -13.11
C GLY A 37 -1.73 -6.54 -14.16
N ALA A 38 -2.44 -7.26 -15.02
CA ALA A 38 -1.81 -7.98 -16.13
C ALA A 38 -1.06 -7.01 -17.06
N LEU A 39 -1.76 -5.99 -17.56
CA LEU A 39 -1.24 -5.09 -18.60
C LEU A 39 -0.12 -4.16 -18.11
N LEU A 40 -0.25 -3.58 -16.92
CA LEU A 40 0.69 -2.57 -16.44
C LEU A 40 1.86 -3.13 -15.63
N PHE A 41 1.71 -4.31 -15.04
CA PHE A 41 2.73 -4.88 -14.15
C PHE A 41 3.24 -6.23 -14.67
N ILE A 42 2.37 -7.24 -14.84
CA ILE A 42 2.83 -8.59 -15.20
C ILE A 42 3.53 -8.59 -16.57
N GLY A 43 2.98 -7.91 -17.57
CA GLY A 43 3.72 -7.52 -18.78
C GLY A 43 4.33 -8.67 -19.60
N ARG A 44 3.75 -9.88 -19.56
CA ARG A 44 4.24 -11.07 -20.30
C ARG A 44 3.83 -11.07 -21.76
N SER A 45 4.05 -9.95 -22.44
CA SER A 45 3.56 -9.69 -23.80
C SER A 45 4.00 -10.73 -24.83
N GLU A 46 5.24 -11.23 -24.75
CA GLU A 46 5.74 -12.25 -25.67
C GLU A 46 5.06 -13.60 -25.43
N ALA A 47 4.85 -13.98 -24.17
CA ALA A 47 4.10 -15.20 -23.85
C ALA A 47 2.60 -15.10 -24.21
N TRP A 48 2.03 -13.90 -24.15
CA TRP A 48 0.66 -13.69 -24.62
C TRP A 48 0.59 -13.77 -26.13
N ALA A 49 1.55 -13.20 -26.87
CA ALA A 49 1.58 -13.23 -28.33
C ALA A 49 1.90 -14.63 -28.90
N ALA A 50 2.61 -15.48 -28.15
CA ALA A 50 2.92 -16.85 -28.55
C ALA A 50 1.71 -17.80 -28.47
N GLY A 51 0.63 -17.42 -27.76
CA GLY A 51 -0.58 -18.23 -27.65
C GLY A 51 -1.56 -18.00 -28.80
N GLU A 52 -2.46 -18.96 -29.02
CA GLU A 52 -3.57 -18.77 -29.96
C GLU A 52 -4.54 -17.68 -29.46
N PRO A 53 -4.83 -16.64 -30.25
CA PRO A 53 -5.74 -15.56 -29.87
C PRO A 53 -7.18 -16.06 -29.80
N ILE A 54 -7.83 -15.82 -28.66
CA ILE A 54 -9.29 -16.02 -28.52
C ILE A 54 -10.01 -14.90 -29.28
N PHE A 55 -9.53 -13.68 -29.12
CA PHE A 55 -9.91 -12.53 -29.93
C PHE A 55 -8.76 -11.52 -29.97
N ASP A 56 -8.77 -10.66 -30.98
CA ASP A 56 -7.84 -9.54 -31.11
C ASP A 56 -8.63 -8.24 -30.95
N LEU A 57 -8.09 -7.32 -30.15
CA LEU A 57 -8.63 -5.97 -30.05
C LEU A 57 -7.51 -4.97 -30.30
N GLY A 58 -7.55 -4.31 -31.46
CA GLY A 58 -6.62 -3.23 -31.79
C GLY A 58 -5.16 -3.68 -31.92
N GLY A 59 -4.91 -4.92 -32.34
CA GLY A 59 -3.58 -5.49 -32.48
C GLY A 59 -3.01 -6.09 -31.19
N PHE A 60 -3.82 -6.17 -30.12
CA PHE A 60 -3.47 -6.87 -28.89
C PHE A 60 -4.18 -8.24 -28.86
N PRO A 61 -3.43 -9.36 -28.89
CA PRO A 61 -4.02 -10.69 -28.86
C PRO A 61 -4.43 -11.08 -27.43
N PHE A 62 -5.73 -11.24 -27.20
CA PHE A 62 -6.25 -11.78 -25.94
C PHE A 62 -6.19 -13.30 -25.98
N THR A 63 -5.22 -13.87 -25.27
CA THR A 63 -4.95 -15.31 -25.23
C THR A 63 -5.33 -15.94 -23.88
N ALA A 64 -5.39 -17.26 -23.84
CA ALA A 64 -5.63 -18.00 -22.59
C ALA A 64 -4.56 -17.69 -21.52
N THR A 65 -3.30 -17.47 -21.92
CA THR A 65 -2.20 -17.10 -21.02
C THR A 65 -2.41 -15.71 -20.42
N PHE A 66 -2.86 -14.74 -21.21
CA PHE A 66 -3.24 -13.41 -20.71
C PHE A 66 -4.32 -13.50 -19.63
N PHE A 67 -5.41 -14.23 -19.91
CA PHE A 67 -6.49 -14.37 -18.93
C PHE A 67 -6.06 -15.13 -17.67
N ALA A 68 -5.20 -16.15 -17.81
CA ALA A 68 -4.65 -16.86 -16.66
C ALA A 68 -3.85 -15.90 -15.75
N ASP A 69 -2.91 -15.13 -16.32
CA ASP A 69 -2.11 -14.17 -15.57
C ASP A 69 -3.01 -13.10 -14.89
N ALA A 70 -3.98 -12.56 -15.64
CA ALA A 70 -4.91 -11.54 -15.17
C ALA A 70 -5.77 -12.04 -13.99
N PHE A 71 -6.41 -13.20 -14.13
CA PHE A 71 -7.31 -13.71 -13.09
C PHE A 71 -6.57 -14.32 -11.90
N VAL A 72 -5.35 -14.84 -12.08
CA VAL A 72 -4.51 -15.25 -10.94
C VAL A 72 -4.15 -14.03 -10.09
N PHE A 73 -3.66 -12.95 -10.70
CA PHE A 73 -3.34 -11.71 -9.97
C PHE A 73 -4.58 -11.09 -9.33
N GLY A 74 -5.61 -10.80 -10.15
CA GLY A 74 -6.82 -10.15 -9.68
C GLY A 74 -7.55 -10.98 -8.62
N GLY A 75 -7.65 -12.29 -8.82
CA GLY A 75 -8.26 -13.20 -7.87
C GLY A 75 -7.53 -13.23 -6.53
N ALA A 76 -6.19 -13.34 -6.55
CA ALA A 76 -5.39 -13.36 -5.32
C ALA A 76 -5.50 -12.05 -4.53
N LEU A 77 -5.38 -10.90 -5.20
CA LEU A 77 -5.47 -9.59 -4.54
C LEU A 77 -6.88 -9.31 -3.99
N ILE A 78 -7.92 -9.63 -4.76
CA ILE A 78 -9.31 -9.47 -4.30
C ILE A 78 -9.63 -10.45 -3.18
N ALA A 79 -9.10 -11.67 -3.19
CA ALA A 79 -9.26 -12.62 -2.08
C ALA A 79 -8.66 -12.06 -0.79
N PHE A 80 -7.46 -11.47 -0.85
CA PHE A 80 -6.86 -10.77 0.29
C PHE A 80 -7.74 -9.63 0.81
N LEU A 81 -8.14 -8.70 -0.06
CA LEU A 81 -8.98 -7.55 0.32
C LEU A 81 -10.31 -8.01 0.92
N THR A 82 -10.90 -9.06 0.33
CA THR A 82 -12.14 -9.67 0.81
C THR A 82 -11.95 -10.19 2.22
N VAL A 83 -10.95 -11.03 2.48
CA VAL A 83 -10.73 -11.59 3.82
C VAL A 83 -10.41 -10.50 4.85
N HIS A 84 -9.66 -9.46 4.47
CA HIS A 84 -9.40 -8.31 5.34
C HIS A 84 -10.70 -7.60 5.73
N GLU A 85 -11.52 -7.16 4.76
CA GLU A 85 -12.76 -6.43 5.06
C GLU A 85 -13.80 -7.30 5.76
N PHE A 86 -13.89 -8.59 5.40
CA PHE A 86 -14.79 -9.50 6.08
C PHE A 86 -14.34 -9.77 7.53
N GLY A 87 -13.04 -9.69 7.83
CA GLY A 87 -12.55 -9.71 9.21
C GLY A 87 -13.20 -8.63 10.07
N HIS A 88 -13.16 -7.38 9.58
CA HIS A 88 -13.85 -6.26 10.23
C HIS A 88 -15.37 -6.45 10.31
N TYR A 89 -15.99 -6.87 9.20
CA TYR A 89 -17.43 -7.09 9.13
C TYR A 89 -17.88 -8.11 10.18
N VAL A 90 -17.23 -9.27 10.24
CA VAL A 90 -17.57 -10.34 11.19
C VAL A 90 -17.41 -9.84 12.63
N ALA A 91 -16.32 -9.17 12.96
CA ALA A 91 -16.12 -8.60 14.29
C ALA A 91 -17.21 -7.58 14.66
N ALA A 92 -17.57 -6.68 13.73
CA ALA A 92 -18.64 -5.71 13.94
C ALA A 92 -19.99 -6.41 14.19
N ARG A 93 -20.32 -7.44 13.41
CA ARG A 93 -21.55 -8.22 13.58
C ARG A 93 -21.60 -8.97 14.91
N VAL A 94 -20.48 -9.58 15.33
CA VAL A 94 -20.37 -10.24 16.65
C VAL A 94 -20.61 -9.23 17.77
N HIS A 95 -20.11 -8.01 17.64
CA HIS A 95 -20.30 -6.95 18.62
C HIS A 95 -21.61 -6.16 18.49
N LYS A 96 -22.51 -6.60 17.59
CA LYS A 96 -23.79 -5.96 17.26
C LYS A 96 -23.62 -4.48 16.87
N VAL A 97 -22.56 -4.18 16.12
CA VAL A 97 -22.31 -2.87 15.51
C VAL A 97 -22.84 -2.90 14.08
N SER A 98 -23.70 -1.94 13.74
CA SER A 98 -24.30 -1.81 12.42
C SER A 98 -23.26 -1.44 11.37
N THR A 99 -23.09 -2.30 10.37
CA THR A 99 -22.09 -2.15 9.31
C THR A 99 -22.64 -2.60 7.96
N SER A 100 -22.13 -2.03 6.87
CA SER A 100 -22.42 -2.47 5.51
C SER A 100 -21.59 -3.68 5.11
N LEU A 101 -21.99 -4.34 4.02
CA LEU A 101 -21.05 -5.16 3.25
C LEU A 101 -19.89 -4.31 2.69
N PRO A 102 -18.75 -4.94 2.32
CA PRO A 102 -17.63 -4.22 1.73
C PRO A 102 -18.02 -3.51 0.42
N TYR A 103 -17.55 -2.28 0.27
CA TYR A 103 -17.56 -1.54 -1.00
C TYR A 103 -16.17 -1.67 -1.62
N PHE A 104 -16.08 -2.41 -2.71
CA PHE A 104 -14.86 -2.49 -3.52
C PHE A 104 -14.76 -1.25 -4.42
N ILE A 105 -13.57 -0.67 -4.52
CA ILE A 105 -13.34 0.58 -5.25
C ILE A 105 -12.51 0.27 -6.50
N PRO A 106 -13.13 0.19 -7.69
CA PRO A 106 -12.41 -0.04 -8.94
C PRO A 106 -11.61 1.20 -9.35
N SER A 107 -10.45 0.98 -9.96
CA SER A 107 -9.61 2.06 -10.52
C SER A 107 -8.90 1.58 -11.79
N PRO A 108 -9.62 1.44 -12.91
CA PRO A 108 -9.07 0.83 -14.14
C PRO A 108 -7.96 1.66 -14.79
N LEU A 109 -7.96 2.98 -14.55
CA LEU A 109 -7.05 3.92 -15.20
C LEU A 109 -5.83 4.29 -14.36
N ILE A 110 -5.84 4.00 -13.05
CA ILE A 110 -4.81 4.47 -12.11
C ILE A 110 -4.45 3.35 -11.13
N GLY A 111 -3.16 3.18 -10.86
CA GLY A 111 -2.66 2.23 -9.87
C GLY A 111 -2.72 0.78 -10.34
N ILE A 112 -3.04 -0.13 -9.43
CA ILE A 112 -3.07 -1.58 -9.65
C ILE A 112 -4.46 -2.12 -10.07
N GLY A 113 -5.36 -1.24 -10.51
CA GLY A 113 -6.73 -1.60 -10.88
C GLY A 113 -7.76 -1.52 -9.75
N THR A 114 -7.33 -1.24 -8.51
CA THR A 114 -8.21 -0.99 -7.35
C THR A 114 -7.60 0.02 -6.38
N LEU A 115 -8.46 0.77 -5.67
CA LEU A 115 -8.08 1.60 -4.51
C LEU A 115 -8.30 0.88 -3.18
N GLY A 116 -8.64 -0.41 -3.22
CA GLY A 116 -8.95 -1.24 -2.08
C GLY A 116 -10.46 -1.42 -1.87
N ALA A 117 -10.81 -1.81 -0.64
CA ALA A 117 -12.19 -2.01 -0.22
C ALA A 117 -12.40 -1.36 1.15
N VAL A 118 -13.63 -0.95 1.42
CA VAL A 118 -14.00 -0.29 2.68
C VAL A 118 -15.31 -0.81 3.21
N ILE A 119 -15.41 -0.96 4.53
CA ILE A 119 -16.70 -1.10 5.21
C ILE A 119 -17.14 0.23 5.80
N SER A 120 -18.45 0.47 5.77
CA SER A 120 -19.05 1.62 6.43
C SER A 120 -19.60 1.19 7.78
N ILE A 121 -19.15 1.84 8.85
CA ILE A 121 -19.74 1.73 10.17
C ILE A 121 -20.84 2.80 10.28
N ARG A 122 -22.07 2.36 10.55
CA ARG A 122 -23.29 3.18 10.46
C ARG A 122 -23.68 3.85 11.78
N GLU A 123 -22.99 3.53 12.87
CA GLU A 123 -23.23 4.08 14.20
C GLU A 123 -21.90 4.28 14.95
N PRO A 124 -21.82 5.22 15.91
CA PRO A 124 -20.61 5.41 16.71
C PRO A 124 -20.23 4.15 17.47
N ILE A 125 -18.97 3.74 17.40
CA ILE A 125 -18.47 2.57 18.15
C ILE A 125 -18.50 2.92 19.65
N PRO A 126 -19.26 2.17 20.48
CA PRO A 126 -19.65 2.67 21.80
C PRO A 126 -18.52 2.60 22.83
N ASN A 127 -17.55 1.71 22.67
CA ASN A 127 -16.46 1.57 23.62
C ASN A 127 -15.14 1.11 22.97
N ARG A 128 -14.03 1.33 23.68
CA ARG A 128 -12.68 1.01 23.21
C ARG A 128 -12.43 -0.48 22.95
N ILE A 129 -13.11 -1.38 23.66
CA ILE A 129 -12.97 -2.82 23.46
C ILE A 129 -13.51 -3.20 22.08
N LYS A 130 -14.72 -2.73 21.74
CA LYS A 130 -15.31 -2.97 20.41
C LYS A 130 -14.49 -2.29 19.32
N LEU A 131 -13.97 -1.08 19.57
CA LEU A 131 -13.08 -0.39 18.62
C LEU A 131 -11.85 -1.24 18.32
N PHE A 132 -11.21 -1.77 19.37
CA PHE A 132 -10.05 -2.63 19.25
C PHE A 132 -10.37 -3.92 18.51
N ASP A 133 -11.42 -4.65 18.93
CA ASP A 133 -11.76 -5.96 18.36
C ASP A 133 -12.11 -5.81 16.86
N VAL A 134 -12.89 -4.78 16.49
CA VAL A 134 -13.21 -4.48 15.09
C VAL A 134 -11.97 -4.02 14.32
N GLY A 135 -11.17 -3.08 14.87
CA GLY A 135 -9.97 -2.56 14.21
C GLY A 135 -8.87 -3.60 13.99
N ALA A 136 -8.64 -4.52 14.94
CA ALA A 136 -7.59 -5.53 14.84
C ALA A 136 -7.99 -6.72 13.94
N SER A 137 -9.28 -7.06 13.86
CA SER A 137 -9.76 -8.25 13.16
C SER A 137 -9.43 -8.28 11.66
N GLY A 138 -9.58 -7.16 10.95
CA GLY A 138 -9.29 -7.07 9.51
C GLY A 138 -7.82 -7.33 9.20
N PRO A 139 -6.87 -6.56 9.77
CA PRO A 139 -5.44 -6.80 9.59
C PRO A 139 -4.99 -8.20 9.99
N LEU A 140 -5.54 -8.79 11.06
CA LEU A 140 -5.19 -10.16 11.45
C LEU A 140 -5.68 -11.19 10.43
N ALA A 141 -6.92 -11.07 9.95
CA ALA A 141 -7.47 -11.96 8.93
C ALA A 141 -6.73 -11.80 7.60
N GLY A 142 -6.50 -10.54 7.18
CA GLY A 142 -5.71 -10.20 6.01
C GLY A 142 -4.30 -10.76 6.11
N PHE A 143 -3.61 -10.59 7.25
CA PHE A 143 -2.26 -11.11 7.45
C PHE A 143 -2.19 -12.64 7.30
N ILE A 144 -3.15 -13.38 7.86
CA ILE A 144 -3.24 -14.84 7.68
C ILE A 144 -3.37 -15.17 6.18
N MET A 145 -4.26 -14.48 5.46
CA MET A 145 -4.43 -14.68 4.01
C MET A 145 -3.14 -14.34 3.24
N VAL A 146 -2.43 -13.27 3.60
CA VAL A 146 -1.14 -12.92 2.99
C VAL A 146 -0.10 -13.99 3.20
N LEU A 147 0.00 -14.56 4.41
CA LEU A 147 0.91 -15.67 4.65
C LEU A 147 0.57 -16.86 3.75
N VAL A 148 -0.70 -17.25 3.67
CA VAL A 148 -1.14 -18.33 2.78
C VAL A 148 -0.74 -18.04 1.34
N LEU A 149 -1.01 -16.84 0.83
CA LEU A 149 -0.67 -16.44 -0.53
C LEU A 149 0.85 -16.40 -0.77
N LEU A 150 1.66 -15.93 0.19
CA LEU A 150 3.12 -15.88 0.06
C LEU A 150 3.73 -17.28 0.03
N PHE A 151 3.35 -18.15 0.97
CA PHE A 151 3.83 -19.53 0.99
C PHE A 151 3.40 -20.28 -0.27
N TRP A 152 2.16 -20.06 -0.73
CA TRP A 152 1.67 -20.68 -1.95
C TRP A 152 2.42 -20.15 -3.17
N ALA A 153 2.55 -18.82 -3.31
CA ALA A 153 3.25 -18.17 -4.41
C ALA A 153 4.69 -18.66 -4.54
N MET A 154 5.46 -18.61 -3.45
CA MET A 154 6.87 -19.01 -3.44
C MET A 154 7.03 -20.52 -3.63
N GLY A 155 6.11 -21.33 -3.11
CA GLY A 155 6.10 -22.78 -3.29
C GLY A 155 5.75 -23.24 -4.70
N THR A 156 5.03 -22.43 -5.48
CA THR A 156 4.65 -22.71 -6.87
C THR A 156 5.39 -21.84 -7.87
N LEU A 157 6.53 -21.26 -7.50
CA LEU A 157 7.31 -20.44 -8.42
C LEU A 157 7.79 -21.29 -9.60
N PRO A 158 7.58 -20.83 -10.85
CA PRO A 158 8.20 -21.46 -12.01
C PRO A 158 9.71 -21.19 -12.02
N SER A 159 10.43 -21.91 -12.88
CA SER A 159 11.87 -21.69 -13.10
C SER A 159 12.13 -20.26 -13.63
N PRO A 160 13.35 -19.73 -13.49
CA PRO A 160 13.72 -18.42 -14.02
C PRO A 160 13.43 -18.24 -15.53
N GLU A 161 13.36 -19.34 -16.28
CA GLU A 161 12.97 -19.37 -17.70
C GLU A 161 11.56 -18.80 -17.97
N TYR A 162 10.71 -18.73 -16.93
CA TYR A 162 9.42 -18.05 -17.01
C TYR A 162 9.53 -16.60 -17.52
N MET A 163 10.67 -15.96 -17.26
CA MET A 163 10.99 -14.61 -17.75
C MET A 163 11.15 -14.51 -19.26
N PHE A 164 11.35 -15.62 -19.99
CA PHE A 164 11.44 -15.60 -21.46
C PHE A 164 10.15 -15.14 -22.14
N GLY A 165 9.04 -15.05 -21.41
CA GLY A 165 7.79 -14.46 -21.89
C GLY A 165 7.67 -12.94 -21.69
N VAL A 166 8.69 -12.29 -21.11
CA VAL A 166 8.69 -10.87 -20.76
C VAL A 166 9.58 -10.11 -21.74
N GLY A 167 9.01 -9.16 -22.47
CA GLY A 167 9.77 -8.32 -23.39
C GLY A 167 10.68 -7.31 -22.67
N GLY A 168 11.71 -6.81 -23.37
CA GLY A 168 12.54 -5.69 -22.90
C GLY A 168 13.58 -6.02 -21.82
N HIS A 169 13.91 -7.30 -21.63
CA HIS A 169 14.87 -7.79 -20.62
C HIS A 169 16.02 -8.60 -21.25
N GLU A 170 16.40 -8.30 -22.49
CA GLU A 170 17.33 -9.09 -23.31
C GLU A 170 18.61 -9.51 -22.57
N SER A 171 19.28 -8.60 -21.87
CA SER A 171 20.53 -8.90 -21.16
C SER A 171 20.32 -9.80 -19.93
N LEU A 172 19.20 -9.63 -19.22
CA LEU A 172 18.80 -10.52 -18.14
C LEU A 172 18.46 -11.91 -18.68
N LEU A 173 17.72 -11.99 -19.80
CA LEU A 173 17.34 -13.26 -20.42
C LEU A 173 18.56 -14.01 -20.93
N GLU A 174 19.57 -13.33 -21.48
CA GLU A 174 20.83 -13.94 -21.90
C GLU A 174 21.58 -14.57 -20.71
N TYR A 175 21.66 -13.86 -19.59
CA TYR A 175 22.24 -14.40 -18.36
C TYR A 175 21.48 -15.63 -17.85
N ILE A 176 20.14 -15.59 -17.86
CA ILE A 176 19.30 -16.72 -17.45
C ILE A 176 19.51 -17.92 -18.39
N ARG A 177 19.61 -17.71 -19.72
CA ARG A 177 19.91 -18.80 -20.67
C ARG A 177 21.27 -19.45 -20.41
N ALA A 178 22.27 -18.66 -20.03
CA ALA A 178 23.61 -19.16 -19.79
C ALA A 178 23.76 -19.88 -18.44
N THR A 179 23.05 -19.44 -17.40
CA THR A 179 23.30 -19.87 -16.01
C THR A 179 22.14 -20.62 -15.36
N GLY A 180 20.92 -20.51 -15.91
CA GLY A 180 19.69 -21.04 -15.32
C GLY A 180 19.25 -20.35 -14.02
N ARG A 181 19.89 -19.26 -13.61
CA ARG A 181 19.61 -18.54 -12.35
C ARG A 181 19.51 -17.03 -12.55
N PHE A 182 18.93 -16.35 -11.56
CA PHE A 182 18.96 -14.89 -11.50
C PHE A 182 20.35 -14.38 -11.14
N PRO A 183 20.77 -13.21 -11.67
CA PRO A 183 22.05 -12.63 -11.34
C PRO A 183 22.05 -12.03 -9.93
N ASP A 184 23.20 -12.13 -9.25
CA ASP A 184 23.40 -11.57 -7.91
C ASP A 184 23.38 -10.02 -7.92
N THR A 185 23.74 -9.42 -9.05
CA THR A 185 23.67 -7.98 -9.32
C THR A 185 22.58 -7.69 -10.35
N ALA A 186 21.84 -6.60 -10.16
CA ALA A 186 20.67 -6.31 -10.98
C ALA A 186 21.08 -5.82 -12.39
N ILE A 187 20.78 -6.59 -13.44
CA ILE A 187 21.10 -6.30 -14.84
C ILE A 187 19.89 -5.65 -15.51
N SER A 188 19.98 -4.40 -15.97
CA SER A 188 18.85 -3.63 -16.56
C SER A 188 19.18 -3.17 -17.97
N ASP A 189 18.27 -3.42 -18.91
CA ASP A 189 18.26 -2.74 -20.22
C ASP A 189 17.48 -1.41 -20.16
N ALA A 190 16.68 -1.21 -19.11
CA ALA A 190 15.95 0.05 -18.91
C ALA A 190 16.91 1.19 -18.52
N PRO A 191 16.64 2.44 -18.96
CA PRO A 191 17.39 3.62 -18.54
C PRO A 191 17.48 3.76 -17.01
N PRO A 192 18.50 4.48 -16.48
CA PRO A 192 18.57 4.77 -15.05
C PRO A 192 17.26 5.38 -14.53
N GLY A 193 16.61 4.70 -13.56
CA GLY A 193 15.31 5.11 -13.01
C GLY A 193 14.07 4.56 -13.73
N GLY A 194 14.24 3.83 -14.84
CA GLY A 194 13.13 3.15 -15.55
C GLY A 194 12.72 1.81 -14.93
N ARG A 195 13.45 1.32 -13.94
CA ARG A 195 13.21 0.04 -13.25
C ARG A 195 12.36 0.24 -12.00
N LEU A 196 11.21 -0.42 -11.96
CA LEU A 196 10.44 -0.58 -10.72
C LEU A 196 11.13 -1.62 -9.83
N THR A 197 11.75 -1.19 -8.74
CA THR A 197 12.28 -2.12 -7.72
C THR A 197 11.37 -2.08 -6.50
N LEU A 198 10.80 -3.22 -6.14
CA LEU A 198 9.95 -3.32 -4.96
C LEU A 198 10.80 -3.43 -3.68
N GLY A 199 10.26 -2.94 -2.55
CA GLY A 199 10.94 -3.00 -1.26
C GLY A 199 10.86 -4.39 -0.62
N SER A 200 11.98 -4.91 -0.11
CA SER A 200 11.99 -6.15 0.70
C SER A 200 11.52 -5.88 2.12
N THR A 201 10.41 -6.47 2.55
CA THR A 201 9.98 -6.41 3.95
C THR A 201 10.72 -7.47 4.76
N PRO A 202 10.93 -7.29 6.08
CA PRO A 202 11.54 -8.32 6.93
C PRO A 202 10.84 -9.67 6.82
N LEU A 203 9.52 -9.68 6.73
CA LEU A 203 8.74 -10.90 6.56
C LEU A 203 8.95 -11.55 5.20
N TYR A 204 8.92 -10.77 4.12
CA TYR A 204 9.18 -11.29 2.77
C TYR A 204 10.58 -11.90 2.70
N TRP A 205 11.59 -11.18 3.19
CA TRP A 205 12.97 -11.65 3.23
C TRP A 205 13.12 -12.95 4.02
N ALA A 206 12.50 -13.06 5.20
CA ALA A 206 12.59 -14.25 6.04
C ALA A 206 11.97 -15.47 5.36
N ILE A 207 10.78 -15.31 4.74
CA ILE A 207 10.12 -16.40 4.02
C ILE A 207 10.91 -16.77 2.76
N SER A 208 11.48 -15.79 2.05
CA SER A 208 12.24 -16.05 0.82
C SER A 208 13.50 -16.88 1.04
N GLN A 209 14.05 -16.94 2.27
CA GLN A 209 15.19 -17.81 2.59
C GLN A 209 14.84 -19.31 2.56
N VAL A 210 13.56 -19.65 2.64
CA VAL A 210 13.09 -21.04 2.71
C VAL A 210 12.85 -21.64 1.33
N PHE A 211 12.69 -20.81 0.30
CA PHE A 211 12.33 -21.22 -1.05
C PHE A 211 13.49 -21.02 -2.03
N PRO A 212 13.73 -21.99 -2.94
CA PRO A 212 14.69 -21.80 -4.02
C PRO A 212 14.13 -20.84 -5.09
N ASN A 213 15.03 -20.20 -5.84
CA ASN A 213 14.71 -19.43 -7.06
C ASN A 213 13.69 -18.28 -6.87
N VAL A 214 13.61 -17.70 -5.67
CA VAL A 214 12.77 -16.51 -5.47
C VAL A 214 13.28 -15.38 -6.37
N PRO A 215 12.44 -14.81 -7.25
CA PRO A 215 12.88 -13.77 -8.17
C PRO A 215 13.31 -12.53 -7.37
N PRO A 216 14.31 -11.80 -7.87
CA PRO A 216 14.72 -10.56 -7.24
C PRO A 216 13.58 -9.53 -7.30
N LEU A 217 13.58 -8.57 -6.38
CA LEU A 217 12.46 -7.63 -6.20
C LEU A 217 12.23 -6.67 -7.38
N TYR A 218 13.19 -6.58 -8.29
CA TYR A 218 13.07 -5.82 -9.53
C TYR A 218 12.42 -6.61 -10.69
N GLU A 219 12.17 -7.91 -10.51
CA GLU A 219 11.47 -8.78 -11.49
C GLU A 219 10.22 -9.45 -10.90
N MET A 220 10.06 -9.42 -9.58
CA MET A 220 9.00 -10.11 -8.85
C MET A 220 7.58 -9.79 -9.37
N TYR A 221 7.34 -8.57 -9.89
CA TYR A 221 6.01 -8.15 -10.34
C TYR A 221 5.52 -8.87 -11.61
N HIS A 222 6.42 -9.56 -12.34
CA HIS A 222 6.07 -10.44 -13.46
C HIS A 222 5.41 -11.76 -13.03
N TYR A 223 5.41 -12.08 -11.73
CA TYR A 223 4.85 -13.29 -11.15
C TYR A 223 3.49 -12.96 -10.50
N PRO A 224 2.36 -13.25 -11.16
CA PRO A 224 1.03 -12.76 -10.78
C PRO A 224 0.68 -13.00 -9.30
N LEU A 225 0.84 -14.25 -8.85
CA LEU A 225 0.48 -14.66 -7.49
C LEU A 225 1.43 -14.05 -6.43
N LEU A 226 2.73 -14.02 -6.74
CA LEU A 226 3.74 -13.47 -5.82
C LEU A 226 3.60 -11.95 -5.68
N PHE A 227 3.33 -11.25 -6.78
CA PHE A 227 3.10 -9.82 -6.76
C PHE A 227 1.84 -9.45 -5.98
N ALA A 228 0.74 -10.18 -6.17
CA ALA A 228 -0.47 -10.01 -5.38
C ALA A 228 -0.24 -10.26 -3.88
N ALA A 229 0.56 -11.28 -3.53
CA ALA A 229 0.92 -11.58 -2.16
C ALA A 229 1.77 -10.47 -1.51
N TRP A 230 2.75 -9.92 -2.26
CA TRP A 230 3.54 -8.77 -1.81
C TRP A 230 2.67 -7.51 -1.63
N LEU A 231 1.75 -7.23 -2.56
CA LEU A 231 0.79 -6.15 -2.41
C LEU A 231 -0.10 -6.35 -1.17
N GLY A 232 -0.44 -7.59 -0.83
CA GLY A 232 -1.10 -7.93 0.42
C GLY A 232 -0.31 -7.46 1.65
N LEU A 233 0.99 -7.75 1.73
CA LEU A 233 1.86 -7.22 2.79
C LEU A 233 1.84 -5.70 2.83
N PHE A 234 1.93 -5.07 1.66
CA PHE A 234 1.92 -3.62 1.53
C PHE A 234 0.60 -3.01 2.05
N PHE A 235 -0.56 -3.55 1.66
CA PHE A 235 -1.86 -3.09 2.15
C PHE A 235 -2.07 -3.38 3.64
N THR A 236 -1.59 -4.52 4.15
CA THR A 236 -1.58 -4.78 5.59
C THR A 236 -0.77 -3.71 6.32
N ALA A 237 0.42 -3.36 5.83
CA ALA A 237 1.26 -2.33 6.42
C ALA A 237 0.59 -0.94 6.36
N LEU A 238 -0.01 -0.57 5.24
CA LEU A 238 -0.74 0.69 5.10
C LEU A 238 -1.92 0.79 6.07
N ASN A 239 -2.73 -0.25 6.17
CA ASN A 239 -3.87 -0.27 7.11
C ASN A 239 -3.42 -0.23 8.57
N LEU A 240 -2.22 -0.73 8.88
CA LEU A 240 -1.65 -0.72 10.22
C LEU A 240 -0.80 0.50 10.55
N MET A 241 -0.71 1.50 9.65
CA MET A 241 -0.08 2.77 10.00
C MET A 241 -0.76 3.38 11.24
N PRO A 242 0.03 3.90 12.22
CA PRO A 242 -0.50 4.34 13.50
C PRO A 242 -1.08 5.76 13.43
N VAL A 243 -1.98 6.02 12.48
CA VAL A 243 -2.52 7.34 12.16
C VAL A 243 -4.03 7.31 11.97
N GLY A 244 -4.72 8.30 12.55
CA GLY A 244 -6.10 8.60 12.20
C GLY A 244 -7.08 7.46 12.42
N GLN A 245 -7.96 7.26 11.44
CA GLN A 245 -8.99 6.21 11.42
C GLN A 245 -8.53 4.92 10.73
N LEU A 246 -7.23 4.77 10.43
CA LEU A 246 -6.71 3.51 9.95
C LEU A 246 -6.79 2.45 11.07
N ASP A 247 -6.71 1.18 10.67
CA ASP A 247 -6.82 0.06 11.59
C ASP A 247 -5.71 0.11 12.67
N GLY A 248 -4.49 0.49 12.29
CA GLY A 248 -3.38 0.77 13.20
C GLY A 248 -3.66 1.92 14.16
N GLY A 249 -4.32 2.99 13.69
CA GLY A 249 -4.80 4.09 14.52
C GLY A 249 -5.80 3.63 15.58
N HIS A 250 -6.79 2.81 15.20
CA HIS A 250 -7.75 2.19 16.12
C HIS A 250 -7.06 1.38 17.23
N ILE A 251 -6.06 0.57 16.85
CA ILE A 251 -5.29 -0.27 17.78
C ILE A 251 -4.48 0.60 18.75
N VAL A 252 -3.71 1.56 18.24
CA VAL A 252 -2.89 2.48 19.06
C VAL A 252 -3.77 3.31 20.00
N TYR A 253 -4.90 3.81 19.51
CA TYR A 253 -5.86 4.56 20.32
C TYR A 253 -6.42 3.70 21.46
N ALA A 254 -6.80 2.46 21.18
CA ALA A 254 -7.37 1.58 22.18
C ALA A 254 -6.32 1.13 23.22
N LEU A 255 -5.08 0.84 22.80
CA LEU A 255 -3.98 0.39 23.67
C LEU A 255 -3.47 1.50 24.59
N PHE A 256 -3.15 2.66 24.03
CA PHE A 256 -2.40 3.71 24.74
C PHE A 256 -3.25 4.95 25.07
N GLY A 257 -4.47 5.01 24.55
CA GLY A 257 -5.38 6.13 24.75
C GLY A 257 -5.09 7.34 23.84
N PRO A 258 -5.94 8.38 23.92
CA PRO A 258 -5.95 9.50 22.98
C PRO A 258 -4.66 10.33 23.01
N ARG A 259 -4.05 10.50 24.20
CA ARG A 259 -2.83 11.31 24.36
C ARG A 259 -1.64 10.70 23.63
N TRP A 260 -1.44 9.39 23.79
CA TRP A 260 -0.34 8.68 23.13
C TRP A 260 -0.62 8.45 21.66
N HIS A 261 -1.86 8.16 21.27
CA HIS A 261 -2.27 8.13 19.86
C HIS A 261 -1.86 9.42 19.14
N ALA A 262 -2.29 10.59 19.65
CA ALA A 262 -1.97 11.87 19.02
C ALA A 262 -0.46 12.10 18.86
N ARG A 263 0.35 11.71 19.85
CA ARG A 263 1.82 11.80 19.79
C ARG A 263 2.39 10.86 18.73
N ILE A 264 2.00 9.60 18.73
CA ILE A 264 2.50 8.58 17.80
C ILE A 264 2.12 8.94 16.36
N SER A 265 0.86 9.32 16.11
CA SER A 265 0.39 9.69 14.77
C SER A 265 1.10 10.92 14.23
N ARG A 266 1.31 11.96 15.04
CA ARG A 266 2.05 13.17 14.64
C ARG A 266 3.54 12.88 14.40
N ALA A 267 4.16 12.03 15.23
CA ALA A 267 5.54 11.61 15.01
C ALA A 267 5.69 10.80 13.71
N PHE A 268 4.74 9.92 13.42
CA PHE A 268 4.74 9.14 12.18
C PHE A 268 4.55 10.02 10.94
N VAL A 269 3.58 10.95 10.96
CA VAL A 269 3.37 11.91 9.87
C VAL A 269 4.58 12.83 9.69
N PHE A 270 5.22 13.28 10.78
CA PHE A 270 6.47 14.04 10.72
C PHE A 270 7.58 13.25 10.00
N LEU A 271 7.75 11.98 10.35
CA LEU A 271 8.77 11.12 9.75
C LEU A 271 8.51 10.90 8.24
N MET A 272 7.25 10.65 7.85
CA MET A 272 6.89 10.52 6.44
C MET A 272 7.08 11.81 5.64
N LEU A 273 6.67 12.96 6.18
CA LEU A 273 6.89 14.27 5.53
C LEU A 273 8.38 14.61 5.43
N SER A 274 9.18 14.20 6.43
CA SER A 274 10.64 14.35 6.38
C SER A 274 11.25 13.51 5.27
N SER A 275 10.87 12.23 5.17
CA SER A 275 11.33 11.33 4.10
C SER A 275 10.91 11.83 2.71
N MET A 276 9.66 12.32 2.59
CA MET A 276 9.16 12.96 1.37
C MET A 276 10.00 14.18 0.98
N ALA A 277 10.35 15.05 1.94
CA ALA A 277 11.10 16.26 1.69
C ALA A 277 12.55 15.97 1.31
N VAL A 278 13.20 15.02 1.99
CA VAL A 278 14.56 14.58 1.64
C VAL A 278 14.57 13.98 0.24
N GLY A 279 13.67 13.03 -0.06
CA GLY A 279 13.59 12.42 -1.39
C GLY A 279 13.26 13.46 -2.48
N GLY A 280 12.37 14.40 -2.18
CA GLY A 280 12.04 15.50 -3.09
C GLY A 280 13.23 16.44 -3.35
N ALA A 281 14.04 16.74 -2.33
CA ALA A 281 15.23 17.58 -2.50
C ALA A 281 16.30 16.92 -3.38
N LEU A 282 16.38 15.59 -3.38
CA LEU A 282 17.31 14.82 -4.22
C LEU A 282 16.81 14.62 -5.66
N VAL A 283 15.50 14.50 -5.86
CA VAL A 283 14.91 14.12 -7.16
C VAL A 283 14.36 15.32 -7.94
N LEU A 284 13.71 16.29 -7.30
CA LEU A 284 13.06 17.40 -8.01
C LEU A 284 14.02 18.27 -8.85
N PRO A 285 15.27 18.55 -8.45
CA PRO A 285 16.15 19.38 -9.28
C PRO A 285 16.39 18.79 -10.68
N SER A 286 16.62 17.47 -10.78
CA SER A 286 16.85 16.80 -12.06
C SER A 286 15.59 16.69 -12.93
N VAL A 287 14.40 16.67 -12.31
CA VAL A 287 13.13 16.73 -13.04
C VAL A 287 12.86 18.15 -13.55
N LEU A 288 13.08 19.15 -12.68
CA LEU A 288 12.75 20.55 -12.94
C LEU A 288 13.73 21.25 -13.87
N ILE A 289 14.96 20.74 -14.02
CA ILE A 289 15.96 21.31 -14.95
C ILE A 289 15.44 21.41 -16.38
N ASN A 290 14.64 20.43 -16.82
CA ASN A 290 14.04 20.39 -18.15
C ASN A 290 13.03 21.53 -18.38
N PHE A 291 12.46 22.08 -17.30
CA PHE A 291 11.50 23.18 -17.35
C PHE A 291 12.14 24.54 -17.03
N ALA A 292 13.13 24.54 -16.13
CA ALA A 292 13.76 25.75 -15.60
C ALA A 292 14.94 26.25 -16.45
N GLY A 293 15.50 25.39 -17.31
CA GLY A 293 16.59 25.72 -18.24
C GLY A 293 17.99 25.80 -17.62
N ASN A 294 18.11 25.83 -16.29
CA ASN A 294 19.38 25.72 -15.58
C ASN A 294 19.21 25.19 -14.14
N ASP A 295 20.32 24.75 -13.53
CA ASP A 295 20.36 24.19 -12.18
C ASP A 295 19.95 25.19 -11.09
N PHE A 296 20.25 26.47 -11.30
CA PHE A 296 19.96 27.53 -10.34
C PHE A 296 18.44 27.69 -10.14
N TRP A 297 17.69 27.87 -11.24
CA TRP A 297 16.24 28.00 -11.19
C TRP A 297 15.55 26.70 -10.80
N ALA A 298 16.08 25.54 -11.22
CA ALA A 298 15.55 24.23 -10.82
C ALA A 298 15.66 24.03 -9.29
N SER A 299 16.77 24.46 -8.70
CA SER A 299 16.98 24.41 -7.25
C SER A 299 16.04 25.34 -6.50
N ILE A 300 15.88 26.58 -6.95
CA ILE A 300 14.93 27.54 -6.35
C ILE A 300 13.51 26.99 -6.40
N LEU A 301 13.07 26.49 -7.55
CA LEU A 301 11.73 25.95 -7.74
C LEU A 301 11.49 24.71 -6.88
N THR A 302 12.50 23.85 -6.72
CA THR A 302 12.45 22.70 -5.81
C THR A 302 12.11 23.12 -4.39
N TRP A 303 12.87 24.06 -3.82
CA TRP A 303 12.64 24.51 -2.44
C TRP A 303 11.32 25.25 -2.26
N PHE A 304 10.88 26.00 -3.28
CA PHE A 304 9.57 26.64 -3.27
C PHE A 304 8.44 25.61 -3.26
N ILE A 305 8.50 24.60 -4.14
CA ILE A 305 7.50 23.52 -4.21
C ILE A 305 7.48 22.72 -2.90
N LEU A 306 8.65 22.29 -2.40
CA LEU A 306 8.74 21.56 -1.14
C LEU A 306 8.23 22.38 0.04
N GLY A 307 8.61 23.65 0.13
CA GLY A 307 8.12 24.56 1.16
C GLY A 307 6.60 24.72 1.14
N ALA A 308 6.01 24.88 -0.05
CA ALA A 308 4.57 25.00 -0.22
C ALA A 308 3.84 23.70 0.15
N LEU A 309 4.31 22.55 -0.32
CA LEU A 309 3.73 21.23 -0.01
C LEU A 309 3.82 20.92 1.49
N LEU A 310 4.97 21.18 2.11
CA LEU A 310 5.17 20.99 3.54
C LEU A 310 4.28 21.93 4.35
N ALA A 311 4.25 23.23 4.04
CA ALA A 311 3.38 24.18 4.72
C ALA A 311 1.90 23.77 4.63
N LEU A 312 1.45 23.30 3.46
CA LEU A 312 0.10 22.79 3.27
C LEU A 312 -0.20 21.60 4.18
N CYS A 313 0.70 20.60 4.22
CA CYS A 313 0.51 19.39 5.02
C CYS A 313 0.64 19.65 6.53
N THR A 314 1.67 20.38 6.96
CA THR A 314 1.95 20.61 8.38
C THR A 314 0.93 21.52 9.02
N ARG A 315 0.41 22.52 8.29
CA ARG A 315 -0.67 23.40 8.78
C ARG A 315 -1.90 22.60 9.18
N ARG A 316 -2.21 21.55 8.41
CA ARG A 316 -3.37 20.69 8.67
C ARG A 316 -3.10 19.65 9.76
N ALA A 317 -1.88 19.15 9.87
CA ALA A 317 -1.49 18.06 10.77
C ALA A 317 -1.03 18.51 12.18
N PHE A 318 -0.37 19.67 12.29
CA PHE A 318 0.28 20.13 13.52
C PHE A 318 -0.32 21.40 14.14
N GLY A 319 -1.35 21.99 13.52
CA GLY A 319 -2.04 23.17 14.05
C GLY A 319 -1.07 24.34 14.22
N GLU A 320 -1.05 24.97 15.39
CA GLU A 320 -0.20 26.15 15.70
C GLU A 320 1.31 25.94 15.48
N LEU A 321 1.80 24.71 15.60
CA LEU A 321 3.23 24.39 15.48
C LEU A 321 3.69 24.19 14.01
N TRP A 322 2.79 24.37 13.04
CA TRP A 322 3.03 24.01 11.64
C TRP A 322 4.29 24.62 11.04
N TRP A 323 4.56 25.89 11.30
CA TRP A 323 5.70 26.59 10.71
C TRP A 323 7.03 26.09 11.29
N GLN A 324 7.07 25.77 12.59
CA GLN A 324 8.26 25.22 13.27
C GLN A 324 8.60 23.84 12.69
N VAL A 325 7.57 23.02 12.49
CA VAL A 325 7.70 21.70 11.89
C VAL A 325 8.15 21.80 10.44
N THR A 326 7.54 22.68 9.63
CA THR A 326 7.96 22.91 8.24
C THR A 326 9.42 23.33 8.15
N LEU A 327 9.85 24.32 8.95
CA LEU A 327 11.24 24.77 8.96
C LEU A 327 12.20 23.66 9.37
N THR A 328 11.83 22.86 10.38
CA THR A 328 12.66 21.73 10.82
C THR A 328 12.84 20.71 9.70
N ILE A 329 11.76 20.36 9.00
CA ILE A 329 11.83 19.42 7.88
C ILE A 329 12.65 19.99 6.71
N LEU A 330 12.49 21.27 6.39
CA LEU A 330 13.28 21.93 5.34
C LEU A 330 14.77 21.96 5.67
N VAL A 331 15.15 22.20 6.92
CA VAL A 331 16.54 22.16 7.38
C VAL A 331 17.11 20.74 7.29
N LEU A 332 16.34 19.72 7.66
CA LEU A 332 16.76 18.33 7.50
C LEU A 332 16.95 17.96 6.03
N ALA A 333 16.03 18.37 5.17
CA ALA A 333 16.12 18.13 3.73
C ALA A 333 17.31 18.87 3.09
N SER A 334 17.60 20.10 3.53
CA SER A 334 18.74 20.87 3.00
C SER A 334 20.07 20.26 3.43
N PHE A 335 20.17 19.78 4.67
CA PHE A 335 21.33 19.03 5.14
C PHE A 335 21.54 17.75 4.33
N ALA A 336 20.47 17.00 4.04
CA ALA A 336 20.52 15.81 3.21
C ALA A 336 21.02 16.11 1.78
N ALA A 337 20.53 17.21 1.18
CA ALA A 337 20.95 17.62 -0.16
C ALA A 337 22.39 18.13 -0.21
N ALA A 338 22.92 18.67 0.89
CA ALA A 338 24.27 19.21 0.95
C ALA A 338 25.36 18.14 1.16
N ILE A 339 25.00 16.99 1.75
CA ILE A 339 25.95 15.89 2.02
C ILE A 339 25.60 14.69 1.16
N PRO A 340 26.40 14.38 0.12
CA PRO A 340 26.18 13.22 -0.73
C PRO A 340 26.02 11.95 0.10
N HIS A 341 24.98 11.16 -0.21
CA HIS A 341 24.70 9.84 0.39
C HIS A 341 24.34 9.82 1.88
N ALA A 342 24.27 10.96 2.57
CA ALA A 342 24.00 10.97 4.01
C ALA A 342 22.61 10.38 4.37
N LEU A 343 21.61 10.65 3.53
CA LEU A 343 20.21 10.30 3.78
C LEU A 343 19.49 9.74 2.54
N ASP A 344 20.23 9.21 1.55
CA ASP A 344 19.64 8.56 0.38
C ASP A 344 18.76 7.38 0.78
N TRP A 345 19.19 6.64 1.81
CA TRP A 345 18.41 5.55 2.40
C TRP A 345 17.12 6.05 3.06
N PHE A 346 17.03 7.31 3.46
CA PHE A 346 15.86 7.85 4.15
C PHE A 346 14.87 8.55 3.20
N GLY A 347 15.37 9.16 2.12
CA GLY A 347 14.58 10.01 1.23
C GLY A 347 13.75 9.25 0.21
N TYR A 348 12.42 9.37 0.26
CA TYR A 348 11.54 8.82 -0.78
C TYR A 348 10.40 9.79 -1.12
N PHE A 349 10.48 10.39 -2.32
CA PHE A 349 9.47 11.35 -2.78
C PHE A 349 8.09 10.72 -3.02
N GLY A 350 8.04 9.40 -3.27
CA GLY A 350 6.79 8.64 -3.45
C GLY A 350 5.88 8.60 -2.22
N TRP A 351 6.32 9.13 -1.07
CA TRP A 351 5.44 9.35 0.08
C TRP A 351 4.42 10.48 -0.12
N LEU A 352 4.59 11.37 -1.10
CA LEU A 352 3.71 12.52 -1.30
C LEU A 352 2.21 12.16 -1.40
N PRO A 353 1.77 11.20 -2.24
CA PRO A 353 0.35 10.82 -2.30
C PRO A 353 -0.18 10.30 -0.97
N TRP A 354 0.64 9.55 -0.23
CA TRP A 354 0.27 9.00 1.08
C TRP A 354 0.17 10.08 2.15
N CYS A 355 1.10 11.03 2.18
CA CYS A 355 1.03 12.20 3.06
C CYS A 355 -0.24 13.01 2.81
N LEU A 356 -0.58 13.27 1.55
CA LEU A 356 -1.80 13.99 1.19
C LEU A 356 -3.06 13.21 1.63
N LEU A 357 -3.11 11.90 1.37
CA LEU A 357 -4.21 11.04 1.80
C LEU A 357 -4.38 11.04 3.32
N LEU A 358 -3.29 10.85 4.07
CA LEU A 358 -3.29 10.80 5.54
C LEU A 358 -3.76 12.13 6.15
N VAL A 359 -3.26 13.24 5.63
CA VAL A 359 -3.51 14.57 6.21
C VAL A 359 -4.90 15.09 5.85
N PHE A 360 -5.35 14.90 4.61
CA PHE A 360 -6.59 15.53 4.11
C PHE A 360 -7.80 14.61 4.16
N VAL A 361 -7.63 13.32 3.87
CA VAL A 361 -8.75 12.38 3.77
C VAL A 361 -8.94 11.63 5.10
N ILE A 362 -7.90 10.97 5.59
CA ILE A 362 -7.97 10.13 6.80
C ILE A 362 -7.99 10.97 8.08
N LYS A 363 -7.28 12.10 8.07
CA LYS A 363 -7.01 12.99 9.23
C LYS A 363 -6.12 12.32 10.27
N VAL A 364 -5.20 13.10 10.86
CA VAL A 364 -4.16 12.56 11.75
C VAL A 364 -4.71 12.10 13.11
N ASP A 365 -5.66 12.83 13.67
CA ASP A 365 -6.24 12.53 14.97
C ASP A 365 -7.47 11.62 14.85
N HIS A 366 -7.58 10.63 15.73
CA HIS A 366 -8.72 9.72 15.80
C HIS A 366 -9.91 10.37 16.55
N PRO A 367 -11.17 10.20 16.11
CA PRO A 367 -12.34 10.73 16.81
C PRO A 367 -12.48 10.19 18.24
N PRO A 368 -13.01 10.96 19.20
CA PRO A 368 -13.15 10.50 20.58
C PRO A 368 -14.15 9.33 20.68
N VAL A 369 -13.81 8.32 21.49
CA VAL A 369 -14.70 7.19 21.78
C VAL A 369 -15.52 7.50 23.04
N PRO A 370 -16.86 7.29 23.04
CA PRO A 370 -17.72 7.67 24.16
C PRO A 370 -17.36 7.02 25.50
N VAL A 371 -17.04 5.71 25.50
CA VAL A 371 -16.73 4.96 26.72
C VAL A 371 -15.31 4.38 26.67
N SER A 372 -14.49 4.80 27.63
CA SER A 372 -13.10 4.37 27.79
C SER A 372 -13.00 3.20 28.78
N LEU A 373 -13.28 1.98 28.32
CA LEU A 373 -12.98 0.77 29.09
C LEU A 373 -11.53 0.32 28.86
N PRO A 374 -10.81 -0.15 29.90
CA PRO A 374 -9.47 -0.71 29.73
C PRO A 374 -9.53 -2.05 28.98
N LEU A 375 -8.49 -2.32 28.17
CA LEU A 375 -8.35 -3.60 27.48
C LEU A 375 -7.89 -4.70 28.45
N THR A 376 -8.44 -5.89 28.27
CA THR A 376 -7.95 -7.11 28.94
C THR A 376 -6.54 -7.48 28.49
N ARG A 377 -5.72 -8.13 29.34
CA ARG A 377 -4.36 -8.58 28.99
C ARG A 377 -4.27 -9.34 27.66
N LYS A 378 -5.22 -10.23 27.37
CA LYS A 378 -5.28 -10.97 26.09
C LYS A 378 -5.35 -10.04 24.88
N ARG A 379 -6.20 -9.00 24.95
CA ARG A 379 -6.33 -7.99 23.88
C ARG A 379 -5.10 -7.12 23.76
N GLN A 380 -4.45 -6.78 24.87
CA GLN A 380 -3.18 -6.06 24.84
C GLN A 380 -2.11 -6.86 24.08
N LEU A 381 -1.98 -8.17 24.36
CA LEU A 381 -1.06 -9.04 23.62
C LEU A 381 -1.39 -9.12 22.14
N ILE A 382 -2.67 -9.27 21.78
CA ILE A 382 -3.11 -9.23 20.37
C ILE A 382 -2.72 -7.89 19.73
N GLY A 383 -2.92 -6.78 20.43
CA GLY A 383 -2.58 -5.45 19.92
C GLY A 383 -1.09 -5.28 19.68
N TYR A 384 -0.24 -5.72 20.61
CA TYR A 384 1.21 -5.72 20.41
C TYR A 384 1.64 -6.62 19.25
N PHE A 385 1.02 -7.79 19.11
CA PHE A 385 1.26 -8.69 17.97
C PHE A 385 0.86 -8.03 16.64
N THR A 386 -0.28 -7.35 16.58
CA THR A 386 -0.70 -6.63 15.38
C THR A 386 0.24 -5.46 15.04
N LEU A 387 0.76 -4.74 16.05
CA LEU A 387 1.79 -3.72 15.82
C LEU A 387 3.13 -4.33 15.37
N ALA A 388 3.47 -5.55 15.80
CA ALA A 388 4.63 -6.26 15.28
C ALA A 388 4.44 -6.66 13.80
N ILE A 389 3.23 -7.07 13.40
CA ILE A 389 2.90 -7.33 11.99
C ILE A 389 3.18 -6.10 11.12
N PHE A 390 2.83 -4.89 11.60
CA PHE A 390 3.17 -3.65 10.91
C PHE A 390 4.67 -3.54 10.66
N VAL A 391 5.50 -3.71 11.70
CA VAL A 391 6.97 -3.63 11.57
C VAL A 391 7.52 -4.70 10.62
N LEU A 392 6.95 -5.91 10.64
CA LEU A 392 7.38 -7.01 9.78
C LEU A 392 6.96 -6.86 8.31
N SER A 393 5.84 -6.18 8.07
CA SER A 393 5.26 -5.99 6.73
C SER A 393 5.59 -4.62 6.13
N PHE A 394 6.11 -3.69 6.94
CA PHE A 394 6.48 -2.35 6.51
C PHE A 394 7.99 -2.28 6.31
N ARG A 395 8.40 -1.82 5.13
CA ARG A 395 9.76 -1.34 4.89
C ARG A 395 9.67 0.16 4.66
N MET A 396 10.34 0.94 5.50
CA MET A 396 10.30 2.40 5.41
C MET A 396 11.21 2.96 4.29
N PHE A 397 12.18 2.16 3.82
CA PHE A 397 13.35 2.60 3.04
C PHE A 397 13.83 1.59 2.01
#